data_AF-A0AA39SMK4-F1
#
_entry.id   AF-A0AA39SMK4-F1
#
_cell.length_a   1.000
_cell.length_b   1.000
_cell.length_c   1.000
_cell.angle_alpha   90.00
_cell.angle_beta   90.00
_cell.angle_gamma   90.00
#
_symmetry.space_group_name_H-M   'P 1'
#
loop_
_entity.id
_entity.type
_entity.pdbx_description
1 polymer ?
#
loop_
_entity_poly.entity_id
_entity_poly.type
_entity_poly.pdbx_seq_one_letter_code
_entity_poly.pdbx_strand_id
1 'polypeptide(L)'
;MQEVSKESSNLNSTAIVLLNTRMLRSYSSVKEMVKPDAKSPWGNHFAFLHVPIPKFTDSGLSDPLEFIKKAQQIIKSKRSSLGVYLTAKLLKAVDKFRGPEAAAKYVHGTLKNSSMAITNMIGPMEQVAVANHPVKGLYYMVTGNPQSLTATVISYMGKLRIAIGVEDGFIDPQKLKSSMENAYDMMLLQATTSATTTST
;
A
#
# COMPACT_ATOMS: atom_id res chain seq x y z
N MET A 1 -2.99 27.74 -1.87
CA MET A 1 -4.30 27.59 -1.18
C MET A 1 -4.74 26.16 -1.32
N GLN A 2 -4.96 25.44 -0.21
CA GLN A 2 -5.66 24.15 -0.24
C GLN A 2 -7.15 24.44 -0.46
N GLU A 3 -7.65 24.20 -1.66
CA GLU A 3 -9.10 24.16 -1.91
C GLU A 3 -9.62 22.79 -1.44
N VAL A 4 -9.85 22.66 -0.13
CA VAL A 4 -10.69 21.57 0.37
C VAL A 4 -12.13 22.00 0.13
N SER A 5 -12.75 21.51 -0.94
CA SER A 5 -14.18 21.73 -1.12
C SER A 5 -14.93 21.00 0.00
N LYS A 6 -15.86 21.68 0.69
CA LYS A 6 -16.71 21.07 1.74
C LYS A 6 -17.50 19.85 1.25
N GLU A 7 -17.68 19.72 -0.06
CA GLU A 7 -18.31 18.55 -0.67
C GLU A 7 -17.38 17.34 -0.68
N SER A 8 -16.08 17.53 -0.95
CA SER A 8 -15.11 16.43 -1.00
C SER A 8 -14.89 15.74 0.35
N SER A 9 -14.97 16.48 1.47
CA SER A 9 -14.81 15.93 2.82
C SER A 9 -15.95 14.99 3.25
N ASN A 10 -17.07 15.01 2.53
CA ASN A 10 -18.23 14.15 2.79
C ASN A 10 -18.24 12.85 1.97
N LEU A 11 -17.42 12.75 0.93
CA LEU A 11 -17.33 11.56 0.09
C LEU A 11 -16.66 10.39 0.82
N ASN A 12 -17.03 9.18 0.44
CA ASN A 12 -16.41 7.95 0.94
C ASN A 12 -15.36 7.47 -0.05
N SER A 13 -14.14 7.20 0.43
CA SER A 13 -13.08 6.60 -0.37
C SER A 13 -12.59 5.33 0.30
N THR A 14 -12.32 4.30 -0.50
CA THR A 14 -11.81 3.01 0.01
C THR A 14 -10.55 2.63 -0.75
N ALA A 15 -9.46 2.47 -0.01
CA ALA A 15 -8.23 1.90 -0.54
C ALA A 15 -8.28 0.38 -0.41
N ILE A 16 -7.85 -0.33 -1.45
CA ILE A 16 -7.51 -1.75 -1.32
C ILE A 16 -6.02 -1.88 -1.02
N VAL A 17 -5.71 -2.45 0.14
CA VAL A 17 -4.35 -2.64 0.61
C VAL A 17 -3.94 -4.08 0.33
N LEU A 18 -2.97 -4.26 -0.57
CA LEU A 18 -2.39 -5.56 -0.88
C LEU A 18 -1.25 -5.85 0.11
N LEU A 19 -1.33 -7.02 0.74
CA LEU A 19 -0.40 -7.48 1.75
C LEU A 19 0.39 -8.66 1.21
N ASN A 20 1.71 -8.60 1.33
CA ASN A 20 2.55 -9.76 1.08
C ASN A 20 2.33 -10.81 2.19
N THR A 21 1.94 -12.03 1.82
CA THR A 21 1.68 -13.15 2.74
C THR A 21 2.79 -14.20 2.73
N ARG A 22 3.88 -13.94 2.01
CA ARG A 22 5.08 -14.77 2.03
C ARG A 22 5.67 -14.75 3.43
N MET A 23 5.93 -15.92 4.02
CA MET A 23 6.58 -16.00 5.32
C MET A 23 7.98 -15.37 5.22
N LEU A 24 8.20 -14.27 5.93
CA LEU A 24 9.39 -13.41 5.90
C LEU A 24 10.67 -14.04 6.49
N ARG A 25 10.76 -15.36 6.68
CA ARG A 25 11.81 -15.95 7.54
C ARG A 25 13.11 -16.34 6.85
N SER A 26 13.21 -16.31 5.51
CA SER A 26 14.49 -16.53 4.84
C SER A 26 14.46 -16.14 3.36
N TYR A 27 15.55 -15.57 2.87
CA TYR A 27 15.86 -15.58 1.45
C TYR A 27 16.01 -17.04 1.02
N SER A 28 15.29 -17.45 -0.03
CA SER A 28 15.40 -18.79 -0.60
C SER A 28 15.81 -18.66 -2.06
N SER A 29 16.72 -19.51 -2.51
CA SER A 29 17.11 -19.51 -3.92
C SER A 29 15.93 -19.94 -4.79
N VAL A 30 15.87 -19.46 -6.04
CA VAL A 30 14.80 -19.87 -6.98
C VAL A 30 14.72 -21.40 -7.09
N LYS A 31 15.88 -22.08 -7.10
CA LYS A 31 15.99 -23.55 -7.15
C LYS A 31 15.34 -24.23 -5.95
N GLU A 32 15.35 -23.62 -4.77
CA GLU A 32 14.65 -24.14 -3.60
C GLU A 32 13.15 -23.84 -3.64
N MET A 33 12.77 -22.68 -4.17
CA MET A 33 11.38 -22.22 -4.21
C MET A 33 10.50 -22.97 -5.22
N VAL A 34 11.11 -23.62 -6.22
CA VAL A 34 10.38 -24.42 -7.23
C VAL A 34 10.22 -25.89 -6.81
N LYS A 35 10.78 -26.31 -5.68
CA LYS A 35 10.61 -27.68 -5.16
C LYS A 35 9.15 -27.90 -4.74
N PRO A 36 8.58 -29.11 -4.91
CA PRO A 36 7.18 -29.41 -4.57
C PRO A 36 6.79 -29.04 -3.13
N ASP A 37 7.69 -29.25 -2.17
CA ASP A 37 7.44 -29.01 -0.74
C ASP A 37 8.15 -27.74 -0.22
N ALA A 38 8.38 -26.76 -1.09
CA ALA A 38 9.01 -25.51 -0.69
C ALA A 38 8.19 -24.81 0.40
N LYS A 39 8.82 -24.48 1.53
CA LYS A 39 8.20 -23.68 2.60
C LYS A 39 7.75 -22.29 2.12
N SER A 40 8.41 -21.77 1.07
CA SER A 40 8.11 -20.48 0.44
C SER A 40 8.11 -20.66 -1.08
N PRO A 41 7.02 -21.15 -1.68
CA PRO A 41 6.98 -21.46 -3.11
C PRO A 41 7.22 -20.24 -3.99
N TRP A 42 7.66 -20.49 -5.22
CA TRP A 42 7.79 -19.45 -6.24
C TRP A 42 6.43 -18.84 -6.63
N GLY A 43 6.42 -17.54 -6.90
CA GLY A 43 5.22 -16.80 -7.28
C GLY A 43 4.80 -15.71 -6.27
N ASN A 44 3.73 -14.99 -6.63
CA ASN A 44 3.18 -13.91 -5.81
C ASN A 44 2.21 -14.48 -4.76
N HIS A 45 2.51 -14.25 -3.49
CA HIS A 45 1.66 -14.65 -2.38
C HIS A 45 1.16 -13.39 -1.69
N PHE A 46 -0.12 -13.10 -1.85
CA PHE A 46 -0.72 -11.90 -1.30
C PHE A 46 -2.11 -12.16 -0.73
N ALA A 47 -2.55 -11.20 0.07
CA ALA A 47 -3.91 -11.01 0.51
C ALA A 47 -4.28 -9.56 0.24
N PHE A 48 -5.55 -9.22 0.41
CA PHE A 48 -6.00 -7.83 0.28
C PHE A 48 -6.99 -7.48 1.39
N LEU A 49 -6.99 -6.20 1.77
CA LEU A 49 -7.94 -5.64 2.74
C LEU A 49 -8.55 -4.37 2.15
N HIS A 50 -9.88 -4.26 2.28
CA HIS A 50 -10.56 -2.98 2.03
C HIS A 50 -10.39 -2.11 3.28
N VAL A 51 -9.73 -0.98 3.10
CA VAL A 51 -9.45 0.00 4.14
C VAL A 51 -10.18 1.29 3.78
N PRO A 52 -11.26 1.65 4.49
CA PRO A 52 -11.88 2.95 4.28
C PRO A 52 -10.88 4.03 4.67
N ILE A 53 -10.71 5.02 3.79
CA ILE A 53 -9.91 6.20 4.08
C ILE A 53 -10.73 7.06 5.05
N PRO A 54 -10.20 7.46 6.22
CA PRO A 54 -10.92 8.34 7.12
C PRO A 54 -11.35 9.61 6.40
N LYS A 55 -12.49 10.18 6.79
CA LYS A 55 -12.88 11.50 6.30
C LYS A 55 -11.94 12.55 6.86
N PHE A 56 -11.50 13.47 6.02
CA PHE A 56 -10.73 14.63 6.42
C PHE A 56 -11.69 15.76 6.77
N THR A 57 -12.06 15.84 8.06
CA THR A 57 -12.98 16.85 8.62
C THR A 57 -12.22 18.11 9.02
N ASP A 58 -12.95 19.18 9.37
CA ASP A 58 -12.36 20.43 9.89
C ASP A 58 -11.47 20.18 11.14
N SER A 59 -11.77 19.14 11.94
CA SER A 59 -10.89 18.68 13.03
C SER A 59 -9.56 18.07 12.55
N GLY A 60 -9.56 17.41 11.38
CA GLY A 60 -8.35 16.90 10.74
C GLY A 60 -7.47 17.99 10.12
N LEU A 61 -8.05 19.16 9.81
CA LEU A 61 -7.30 20.37 9.46
C LEU A 61 -6.58 20.96 10.69
N SER A 62 -7.16 20.86 11.89
CA SER A 62 -6.54 21.34 13.12
C SER A 62 -5.47 20.39 13.70
N ASP A 63 -5.63 19.08 13.57
CA ASP A 63 -4.61 18.10 13.95
C ASP A 63 -4.46 16.99 12.88
N PRO A 64 -3.49 17.10 11.96
CA PRO A 64 -3.26 16.08 10.94
C PRO A 64 -2.83 14.72 11.55
N LEU A 65 -2.32 14.70 12.79
CA LEU A 65 -1.95 13.45 13.46
C LEU A 65 -3.17 12.64 13.91
N GLU A 66 -4.31 13.27 14.18
CA GLU A 66 -5.56 12.58 14.50
C GLU A 66 -6.00 11.70 13.32
N PHE A 67 -5.94 12.24 12.11
CA PHE A 67 -6.24 11.51 10.88
C PHE A 67 -5.35 10.26 10.74
N ILE A 68 -4.04 10.42 10.97
CA ILE A 68 -3.07 9.30 10.90
C ILE A 68 -3.39 8.24 11.96
N LYS A 69 -3.64 8.65 13.21
CA LYS A 69 -3.99 7.73 14.31
C LYS A 69 -5.25 6.94 13.96
N LYS A 70 -6.28 7.59 13.40
CA LYS A 70 -7.51 6.93 12.97
C LYS A 70 -7.27 5.95 11.82
N ALA A 71 -6.50 6.34 10.80
CA ALA A 71 -6.11 5.45 9.72
C ALA A 71 -5.34 4.22 10.26
N GLN A 72 -4.40 4.44 11.18
CA GLN A 72 -3.63 3.38 11.82
C GLN A 72 -4.50 2.41 12.62
N GLN A 73 -5.48 2.91 13.38
CA GLN A 73 -6.43 2.10 14.14
C GLN A 73 -7.27 1.20 13.21
N ILE A 74 -7.80 1.76 12.12
CA ILE A 74 -8.56 1.00 11.11
C ILE A 74 -7.68 -0.11 10.51
N ILE A 75 -6.46 0.23 10.07
CA ILE A 75 -5.54 -0.74 9.47
C ILE A 75 -5.17 -1.83 10.47
N LYS A 76 -4.87 -1.47 11.73
CA LYS A 76 -4.50 -2.42 12.78
C LYS A 76 -5.65 -3.39 13.06
N SER A 77 -6.87 -2.88 13.20
CA SER A 77 -8.09 -3.68 13.39
C SER A 77 -8.32 -4.65 12.22
N LYS A 78 -8.22 -4.17 10.98
CA LYS A 78 -8.37 -5.01 9.78
C LYS A 78 -7.27 -6.08 9.68
N ARG A 79 -6.03 -5.75 10.04
CA ARG A 79 -4.90 -6.69 10.05
C ARG A 79 -4.98 -7.74 11.17
N SER A 80 -5.47 -7.37 12.35
CA SER A 80 -5.68 -8.31 13.47
C SER A 80 -6.88 -9.22 13.25
N SER A 81 -7.76 -8.90 12.31
CA SER A 81 -8.85 -9.79 11.90
C SER A 81 -8.33 -11.02 11.14
N LEU A 82 -9.15 -12.07 11.07
CA LEU A 82 -8.89 -13.22 10.20
C LEU A 82 -8.97 -12.88 8.70
N GLY A 83 -9.30 -11.64 8.33
CA GLY A 83 -9.50 -11.22 6.94
C GLY A 83 -8.30 -11.49 6.03
N VAL A 84 -7.07 -11.27 6.51
CA VAL A 84 -5.85 -11.56 5.72
C VAL A 84 -5.73 -13.05 5.42
N TYR A 85 -5.96 -13.90 6.42
CA TYR A 85 -5.88 -15.34 6.28
C TYR A 85 -7.00 -15.90 5.40
N LEU A 86 -8.25 -15.45 5.63
CA LEU A 86 -9.42 -15.90 4.90
C LEU A 86 -9.38 -15.49 3.43
N THR A 87 -8.96 -14.26 3.11
CA THR A 87 -8.82 -13.81 1.71
C THR A 87 -7.72 -14.58 0.98
N ALA A 88 -6.56 -14.82 1.62
CA ALA A 88 -5.50 -15.63 1.02
C ALA A 88 -5.97 -17.08 0.76
N LYS A 89 -6.71 -17.69 1.70
CA LYS A 89 -7.27 -19.04 1.53
C LYS A 89 -8.36 -19.10 0.46
N LEU A 90 -9.24 -18.10 0.43
CA LEU A 90 -10.26 -17.98 -0.60
C LEU A 90 -9.64 -17.88 -1.98
N LEU A 91 -8.63 -17.03 -2.17
CA LEU A 91 -7.95 -16.88 -3.45
C LEU A 91 -7.32 -18.21 -3.91
N LYS A 92 -6.64 -18.91 -3.00
CA LYS A 92 -6.10 -20.26 -3.28
C LYS A 92 -7.18 -21.28 -3.61
N ALA A 93 -8.34 -21.21 -2.96
CA ALA A 93 -9.45 -22.10 -3.23
C ALA A 93 -10.09 -21.82 -4.60
N VAL A 94 -10.32 -20.54 -4.93
CA VAL A 94 -10.84 -20.16 -6.25
C VAL A 94 -9.89 -20.61 -7.35
N ASP A 95 -8.59 -20.38 -7.19
CA ASP A 95 -7.57 -20.82 -8.13
C ASP A 95 -7.57 -22.36 -8.29
N LYS A 96 -7.57 -23.10 -7.18
CA LYS A 96 -7.55 -24.57 -7.19
C LYS A 96 -8.81 -25.20 -7.79
N PHE A 97 -9.99 -24.66 -7.51
CA PHE A 97 -11.27 -25.30 -7.88
C PHE A 97 -11.89 -24.73 -9.15
N ARG A 98 -11.60 -23.48 -9.52
CA ARG A 98 -12.19 -22.80 -10.66
C ARG A 98 -11.17 -22.35 -11.71
N GLY A 99 -9.89 -22.60 -11.46
CA GLY A 99 -8.81 -22.27 -12.37
C GLY A 99 -8.32 -20.82 -12.27
N PRO A 100 -7.18 -20.54 -12.92
CA PRO A 100 -6.51 -19.24 -12.83
C PRO A 100 -7.33 -18.10 -13.45
N GLU A 101 -8.11 -18.34 -14.50
CA GLU A 101 -8.95 -17.32 -15.14
C GLU A 101 -10.06 -16.84 -14.20
N ALA A 102 -10.67 -17.76 -13.43
CA ALA A 102 -11.68 -17.41 -12.44
C ALA A 102 -11.07 -16.64 -11.27
N ALA A 103 -9.87 -17.04 -10.81
CA ALA A 103 -9.13 -16.33 -9.78
C ALA A 103 -8.75 -14.91 -10.24
N ALA A 104 -8.26 -14.76 -11.48
CA ALA A 104 -7.94 -13.47 -12.08
C ALA A 104 -9.18 -12.56 -12.18
N LYS A 105 -10.31 -13.09 -12.66
CA LYS A 105 -11.60 -12.35 -12.71
C LYS A 105 -12.05 -11.90 -11.31
N TYR A 106 -11.91 -12.77 -10.30
CA TYR A 106 -12.26 -12.44 -8.92
C TYR A 106 -11.39 -11.31 -8.36
N VAL A 107 -10.07 -11.39 -8.56
CA VAL A 107 -9.13 -10.33 -8.14
C VAL A 107 -9.43 -9.03 -8.89
N HIS A 108 -9.61 -9.09 -10.21
CA HIS A 108 -9.92 -7.91 -11.02
C HIS A 108 -11.22 -7.24 -10.58
N GLY A 109 -12.29 -8.02 -10.39
CA GLY A 109 -13.57 -7.50 -9.89
C GLY A 109 -13.44 -6.88 -8.50
N THR A 110 -12.59 -7.45 -7.62
CA THR A 110 -12.33 -6.87 -6.31
C THR A 110 -11.60 -5.54 -6.41
N LEU A 111 -10.54 -5.46 -7.22
CA LEU A 111 -9.75 -4.23 -7.42
C LEU A 111 -10.61 -3.11 -8.02
N LYS A 112 -11.48 -3.44 -8.98
CA LYS A 112 -12.37 -2.48 -9.67
C LYS A 112 -13.34 -1.76 -8.72
N ASN A 113 -13.68 -2.37 -7.59
CA ASN A 113 -14.62 -1.82 -6.61
C ASN A 113 -13.93 -0.99 -5.51
N SER A 114 -12.71 -0.50 -5.76
CA SER A 114 -11.94 0.34 -4.83
C SER A 114 -11.52 1.64 -5.50
N SER A 115 -11.35 2.70 -4.70
CA SER A 115 -10.97 4.04 -5.18
C SER A 115 -9.48 4.11 -5.53
N MET A 116 -8.64 3.30 -4.86
CA MET A 116 -7.20 3.25 -5.12
C MET A 116 -6.58 1.94 -4.62
N ALA A 117 -5.42 1.57 -5.16
CA ALA A 117 -4.58 0.50 -4.63
C ALA A 117 -3.41 1.05 -3.81
N ILE A 118 -3.09 0.37 -2.71
CA ILE A 118 -1.83 0.54 -1.98
C ILE A 118 -1.18 -0.84 -1.84
N THR A 119 0.07 -0.96 -2.27
CA THR A 119 0.87 -2.17 -2.10
C THR A 119 2.18 -1.82 -1.43
N ASN A 120 2.68 -2.73 -0.59
CA ASN A 120 3.99 -2.57 0.01
C ASN A 120 4.85 -3.84 -0.01
N MET A 121 6.16 -3.65 -0.04
CA MET A 121 7.16 -4.71 0.06
C MET A 121 8.35 -4.24 0.91
N ILE A 122 8.89 -5.15 1.73
CA ILE A 122 10.19 -4.93 2.36
C ILE A 122 11.24 -5.34 1.34
N GLY A 123 12.04 -4.38 0.87
CA GLY A 123 13.14 -4.67 -0.04
C GLY A 123 14.48 -4.85 0.69
N PRO A 124 15.57 -5.05 -0.08
CA PRO A 124 16.89 -5.39 0.46
C PRO A 124 17.46 -4.31 1.41
N MET A 125 18.11 -4.76 2.48
CA MET A 125 18.90 -3.89 3.36
C MET A 125 20.30 -3.61 2.80
N GLU A 126 20.84 -4.55 2.04
CA GLU A 126 22.13 -4.45 1.37
C GLU A 126 21.99 -3.81 -0.02
N GLN A 127 23.07 -3.20 -0.50
CA GLN A 127 23.11 -2.66 -1.86
C GLN A 127 23.16 -3.81 -2.86
N VAL A 128 22.18 -3.84 -3.77
CA VAL A 128 22.18 -4.80 -4.87
C VAL A 128 22.91 -4.23 -6.08
N ALA A 129 23.39 -5.12 -6.96
CA ALA A 129 24.02 -4.75 -8.21
C ALA A 129 23.37 -5.49 -9.39
N VAL A 130 23.30 -4.83 -10.55
CA VAL A 130 22.87 -5.40 -11.82
C VAL A 130 24.04 -5.34 -12.77
N ALA A 131 24.49 -6.49 -13.30
CA ALA A 131 25.67 -6.58 -14.15
C ALA A 131 26.89 -5.84 -13.56
N ASN A 132 27.16 -6.07 -12.26
CA ASN A 132 28.22 -5.39 -11.48
C ASN A 132 28.06 -3.86 -11.31
N HIS A 133 26.92 -3.28 -11.68
CA HIS A 133 26.63 -1.88 -11.43
C HIS A 133 25.75 -1.72 -10.19
N PRO A 134 26.18 -0.95 -9.16
CA PRO A 134 25.43 -0.79 -7.93
C PRO A 134 24.13 -0.01 -8.16
N VAL A 135 23.02 -0.55 -7.67
CA VAL A 135 21.70 0.07 -7.76
C VAL A 135 21.56 1.13 -6.68
N LYS A 136 21.27 2.38 -7.09
CA LYS A 136 21.06 3.50 -6.16
C LYS A 136 19.66 3.49 -5.54
N GLY A 137 18.68 2.93 -6.23
CA GLY A 137 17.29 2.94 -5.80
C GLY A 137 16.45 1.94 -6.56
N LEU A 138 15.39 1.48 -5.91
CA LEU A 138 14.46 0.52 -6.47
C LEU A 138 13.04 1.02 -6.26
N TYR A 139 12.28 1.02 -7.34
CA TYR A 139 10.84 1.28 -7.36
C TYR A 139 10.18 0.10 -8.07
N TYR A 140 8.92 -0.15 -7.74
CA TYR A 140 8.11 -1.12 -8.47
C TYR A 140 6.74 -0.51 -8.73
N MET A 141 6.10 -0.91 -9.80
CA MET A 141 4.74 -0.51 -10.12
C MET A 141 3.94 -1.74 -10.50
N VAL A 142 2.66 -1.74 -10.11
CA VAL A 142 1.67 -2.70 -10.61
C VAL A 142 1.00 -2.04 -11.79
N THR A 143 0.96 -2.74 -12.92
CA THR A 143 0.36 -2.25 -14.18
C THR A 143 -0.79 -3.16 -14.60
N GLY A 144 -1.80 -2.60 -15.29
CA GLY A 144 -2.95 -3.36 -15.80
C GLY A 144 -4.02 -3.68 -14.75
N ASN A 145 -3.93 -3.11 -13.56
CA ASN A 145 -4.99 -3.13 -12.57
C ASN A 145 -6.10 -2.11 -12.93
N PRO A 146 -7.39 -2.41 -12.61
CA PRO A 146 -8.52 -1.55 -12.98
C PRO A 146 -8.68 -0.35 -12.03
N GLN A 147 -7.60 0.38 -11.76
CA GLN A 147 -7.56 1.50 -10.83
C GLN A 147 -6.81 2.67 -11.44
N SER A 148 -7.44 3.84 -11.43
CA SER A 148 -6.86 5.09 -11.94
C SER A 148 -5.81 5.70 -11.00
N LEU A 149 -5.68 5.18 -9.78
CA LEU A 149 -4.69 5.63 -8.79
C LEU A 149 -4.11 4.43 -8.02
N THR A 150 -2.79 4.30 -8.03
CA THR A 150 -2.05 3.23 -7.34
C THR A 150 -0.82 3.79 -6.65
N ALA A 151 -0.62 3.45 -5.38
CA ALA A 151 0.61 3.74 -4.64
C ALA A 151 1.36 2.45 -4.33
N THR A 152 2.66 2.44 -4.61
CA THR A 152 3.56 1.34 -4.27
C THR A 152 4.64 1.81 -3.32
N VAL A 153 5.00 0.97 -2.36
CA VAL A 153 5.94 1.32 -1.29
C VAL A 153 6.97 0.22 -1.13
N ILE A 154 8.25 0.55 -1.26
CA ILE A 154 9.35 -0.38 -1.01
C ILE A 154 10.42 0.25 -0.13
N SER A 155 10.95 -0.52 0.83
CA SER A 155 12.17 -0.15 1.55
C SER A 155 13.40 -0.64 0.77
N TYR A 156 14.42 0.19 0.58
CA TYR A 156 15.70 -0.22 0.00
C TYR A 156 16.84 0.50 0.71
N MET A 157 17.80 -0.26 1.25
CA MET A 157 18.93 0.25 2.03
C MET A 157 18.49 1.19 3.17
N GLY A 158 17.46 0.78 3.92
CA GLY A 158 16.88 1.57 5.01
C GLY A 158 16.10 2.82 4.57
N LYS A 159 15.98 3.10 3.26
CA LYS A 159 15.23 4.24 2.73
C LYS A 159 13.87 3.79 2.19
N LEU A 160 12.82 4.47 2.62
CA LEU A 160 11.47 4.27 2.06
C LEU A 160 11.39 4.91 0.68
N ARG A 161 10.84 4.20 -0.28
CA ARG A 161 10.61 4.67 -1.65
C ARG A 161 9.15 4.46 -1.99
N ILE A 162 8.51 5.54 -2.43
CA ILE A 162 7.10 5.58 -2.80
C ILE A 162 7.03 5.91 -4.28
N ALA A 163 6.27 5.14 -5.05
CA ALA A 163 5.90 5.49 -6.41
C ALA A 163 4.37 5.55 -6.52
N ILE A 164 3.88 6.49 -7.32
CA ILE A 164 2.46 6.71 -7.54
C ILE A 164 2.21 6.66 -9.04
N GLY A 165 1.31 5.76 -9.42
CA GLY A 165 0.78 5.65 -10.77
C GLY A 165 -0.61 6.27 -10.81
N VAL A 166 -0.84 7.10 -11.82
CA VAL A 166 -2.12 7.76 -12.09
C VAL A 166 -2.46 7.50 -13.55
N GLU A 167 -3.74 7.25 -13.84
CA GLU A 167 -4.26 7.26 -15.20
C GLU A 167 -4.12 8.64 -15.83
N ASP A 168 -3.75 8.69 -17.12
CA ASP A 168 -3.53 9.95 -17.82
C ASP A 168 -4.82 10.78 -17.87
N GLY A 169 -4.70 12.08 -17.61
CA GLY A 169 -5.83 13.00 -17.51
C GLY A 169 -6.75 12.81 -16.28
N PHE A 170 -6.54 11.80 -15.42
CA PHE A 170 -7.41 11.55 -14.27
C PHE A 170 -7.16 12.50 -13.09
N ILE A 171 -5.89 12.75 -12.73
CA ILE A 171 -5.49 13.70 -11.68
C ILE A 171 -4.34 14.57 -12.21
N ASP A 172 -4.40 15.87 -11.93
CA ASP A 172 -3.29 16.79 -12.20
C ASP A 172 -2.05 16.39 -11.37
N PRO A 173 -0.94 15.99 -12.03
CA PRO A 173 0.23 15.46 -11.34
C PRO A 173 0.95 16.51 -10.49
N GLN A 174 0.92 17.79 -10.89
CA GLN A 174 1.55 18.87 -10.12
C GLN A 174 0.74 19.16 -8.87
N LYS A 175 -0.59 19.23 -8.99
CA LYS A 175 -1.46 19.40 -7.82
C LYS A 175 -1.35 18.23 -6.85
N LEU A 176 -1.29 16.99 -7.34
CA LEU A 176 -1.10 15.81 -6.49
C LEU A 176 0.23 15.89 -5.74
N LYS A 177 1.33 16.18 -6.45
CA LYS A 177 2.65 16.33 -5.86
C LYS A 177 2.67 17.40 -4.77
N SER A 178 2.22 18.61 -5.07
CA SER A 178 2.18 19.70 -4.09
C SER A 178 1.27 19.39 -2.91
N SER A 179 0.15 18.68 -3.13
CA SER A 179 -0.73 18.26 -2.04
C SER A 179 -0.04 17.27 -1.09
N MET A 180 0.75 16.34 -1.63
CA MET A 180 1.52 15.39 -0.82
C MET A 180 2.66 16.05 -0.05
N GLU A 181 3.40 16.96 -0.68
CA GLU A 181 4.46 17.73 -0.04
C GLU A 181 3.90 18.56 1.12
N ASN A 182 2.81 19.31 0.87
CA ASN A 182 2.14 20.09 1.91
C ASN A 182 1.63 19.21 3.05
N ALA A 183 1.00 18.07 2.75
CA ALA A 183 0.52 17.15 3.78
C ALA A 183 1.67 16.60 4.63
N TYR A 184 2.81 16.27 4.02
CA TYR A 184 4.00 15.82 4.74
C TYR A 184 4.53 16.91 5.67
N ASP A 185 4.66 18.14 5.20
CA ASP A 185 5.16 19.27 5.99
C ASP A 185 4.25 19.58 7.19
N MET A 186 2.92 19.54 6.98
CA MET A 186 1.93 19.71 8.06
C MET A 186 2.09 18.63 9.14
N MET A 187 2.25 17.36 8.73
CA MET A 187 2.43 16.25 9.65
C MET A 187 3.76 16.37 10.42
N LEU A 188 4.83 16.75 9.72
CA LEU A 188 6.16 16.90 10.30
C LEU A 188 6.17 18.01 11.35
N LEU A 189 5.63 19.20 11.02
CA LEU A 189 5.52 20.34 11.93
C LEU A 189 4.74 19.99 13.20
N GLN A 190 3.62 19.31 13.05
CA GLN A 190 2.78 18.91 14.19
C GLN A 190 3.49 17.88 15.07
N ALA A 191 4.20 16.93 14.47
CA ALA A 191 4.96 15.91 15.20
C ALA A 191 6.12 16.51 16.02
N THR A 192 6.86 17.46 15.45
CA THR A 192 7.97 18.13 16.17
C THR A 192 7.48 19.04 17.29
N THR A 193 6.34 19.72 17.08
CA THR A 193 5.74 20.59 18.11
C THR A 193 5.22 19.77 19.28
N SER A 194 4.50 18.67 19.02
CA SER A 194 3.97 17.78 20.05
C SER A 194 5.07 17.13 20.90
N ALA A 195 6.20 16.75 20.30
CA ALA A 195 7.33 16.18 21.03
C ALA A 195 7.95 17.16 22.03
N THR A 196 7.94 18.46 21.69
CA THR A 196 8.48 19.52 22.54
C THR A 196 7.60 19.77 23.77
N THR A 197 6.27 19.70 23.62
CA THR A 197 5.31 19.89 24.71
C THR A 197 5.24 18.72 25.69
N THR A 198 5.69 17.52 25.29
CA THR A 198 5.69 16.33 26.17
C THR A 198 6.97 16.24 27.03
N SER A 199 7.93 17.15 26.82
CA SER A 199 9.26 17.16 27.46
C SER A 199 9.39 18.19 28.60
N THR A 200 8.27 18.82 28.99
CA THR A 200 8.15 19.79 30.09
C THR A 200 7.12 19.30 31.10
#